data_AF-A0A971G676-F1
#
_entry.id   AF-A0A971G676-F1
#
_cell.length_a   1.000
_cell.length_b   1.000
_cell.length_c   1.000
_cell.angle_alpha   90.00
_cell.angle_beta   90.00
_cell.angle_gamma   90.00
#
_symmetry.space_group_name_H-M   'P 1'
#
loop_
_entity.id
_entity.type
_entity.pdbx_description
1 polymer ?
#
loop_
_entity_poly.entity_id
_entity_poly.type
_entity_poly.pdbx_seq_one_letter_code
_entity_poly.pdbx_strand_id
1 'polypeptide(L)'
;MREGILTEREWLRQVWRVSKRRPPCWGAQYVTPPPQPKLHQRRKYRQWLVLSLALGVMGLAWYIISRCQIPPSDFPIMPALSQTVERPQKSTVRINSAVSYSYPQLPVKEVTFPREELLRGNIMLLNREYPLPHDVPGANTVSIATFGKGIVPVHNLDLKSGRQTIDALYQFFLFARQKGIEGLGISRGTLSEVEQRELQLERVKVYAASMSLQEAVEKARQEVDDPRTSDYQQQYTVEIRLYTPWEGAADQRPLALTEQGRFLLTNAWRYGFIRRFPNENNNPYKAYQFRYVGVAHSTAMTYLDLELEAYLELLHEKQVIFIHDKGTPKYLILCLPVTDGYASFPVPENASYEAGYDNMGYAVVACTFAS
;
A
#
# COMPACT_ATOMS: atom_id res chain seq x y z
N MET A 1 51.83 -16.51 -10.00
CA MET A 1 50.71 -15.54 -9.98
C MET A 1 49.47 -16.25 -9.47
N ARG A 2 48.78 -15.59 -8.51
CA ARG A 2 47.38 -15.76 -8.06
C ARG A 2 47.03 -17.11 -7.46
N GLU A 3 47.14 -17.27 -6.14
CA GLU A 3 46.19 -16.83 -5.09
C GLU A 3 44.87 -17.63 -5.14
N GLY A 4 44.90 -18.80 -4.50
CA GLY A 4 43.74 -19.52 -4.02
C GLY A 4 43.46 -19.12 -2.58
N ILE A 5 42.22 -18.70 -2.34
CA ILE A 5 41.71 -18.12 -1.10
C ILE A 5 41.56 -19.20 -0.02
N LEU A 6 42.03 -18.88 1.19
CA LEU A 6 42.00 -19.69 2.41
C LEU A 6 40.58 -20.16 2.76
N THR A 7 40.45 -21.39 3.26
CA THR A 7 39.15 -21.92 3.70
C THR A 7 38.81 -21.55 5.14
N GLU A 8 37.51 -21.46 5.45
CA GLU A 8 36.94 -20.99 6.74
C GLU A 8 37.48 -21.73 7.99
N ARG A 9 37.95 -22.98 7.83
CA ARG A 9 38.61 -23.75 8.89
C ARG A 9 40.02 -23.27 9.25
N GLU A 10 40.68 -22.53 8.37
CA GLU A 10 42.03 -21.98 8.59
C GLU A 10 41.97 -20.62 9.30
N TRP A 11 40.88 -19.86 9.15
CA TRP A 11 40.65 -18.59 9.86
C TRP A 11 40.40 -18.78 11.36
N LEU A 12 39.63 -19.81 11.74
CA LEU A 12 39.26 -20.07 13.14
C LEU A 12 40.42 -20.50 14.05
N ARG A 13 41.60 -20.86 13.50
CA ARG A 13 42.79 -21.22 14.28
C ARG A 13 43.59 -20.01 14.78
N GLN A 14 43.31 -18.79 14.32
CA GLN A 14 44.16 -17.62 14.64
C GLN A 14 43.67 -16.75 15.81
N VAL A 15 42.44 -16.93 16.34
CA VAL A 15 41.86 -15.96 17.29
C VAL A 15 41.99 -16.35 18.78
N TRP A 16 42.60 -17.48 19.14
CA TRP A 16 42.77 -17.86 20.56
C TRP A 16 44.21 -18.21 20.96
N ARG A 17 45.08 -17.20 20.99
CA ARG A 17 46.26 -17.19 21.88
C ARG A 17 46.57 -15.77 22.37
N VAL A 18 45.90 -15.35 23.44
CA VAL A 18 46.51 -14.41 24.40
C VAL A 18 46.59 -15.13 25.74
N SER A 19 47.82 -15.36 26.17
CA SER A 19 48.18 -16.09 27.38
C SER A 19 48.10 -15.19 28.60
N LYS A 20 47.61 -15.71 29.72
CA LYS A 20 48.09 -15.30 31.06
C LYS A 20 48.46 -16.56 31.85
N ARG A 21 49.75 -16.62 32.19
CA ARG A 21 50.42 -17.66 32.98
C ARG A 21 49.86 -17.70 34.42
N ARG A 22 49.74 -18.89 35.00
CA ARG A 22 49.60 -19.10 36.46
C ARG A 22 51.00 -19.30 37.06
N PRO A 23 51.30 -18.76 38.27
CA PRO A 23 52.44 -19.23 39.05
C PRO A 23 52.05 -20.37 40.00
N PRO A 24 53.04 -21.13 40.53
CA PRO A 24 52.83 -22.41 41.18
C PRO A 24 52.50 -22.27 42.67
N CYS A 25 51.74 -23.22 43.17
CA CYS A 25 51.42 -23.44 44.57
C CYS A 25 52.62 -24.00 45.33
N TRP A 26 53.00 -23.37 46.46
CA TRP A 26 53.72 -23.96 47.59
C TRP A 26 53.34 -23.24 48.89
N GLY A 27 53.17 -24.01 49.97
CA GLY A 27 53.35 -23.55 51.35
C GLY A 27 52.10 -23.19 52.14
N ALA A 28 51.73 -24.06 53.09
CA ALA A 28 50.77 -23.77 54.15
C ALA A 28 51.38 -22.81 55.19
N GLN A 29 50.62 -21.80 55.61
CA GLN A 29 50.77 -21.14 56.91
C GLN A 29 49.38 -20.65 57.37
N TYR A 30 48.99 -21.08 58.58
CA TYR A 30 47.77 -20.66 59.26
C TYR A 30 47.88 -19.19 59.64
N VAL A 31 46.93 -18.38 59.16
CA VAL A 31 46.66 -17.04 59.70
C VAL A 31 45.16 -16.97 60.01
N THR A 32 44.82 -16.89 61.29
CA THR A 32 43.44 -16.64 61.74
C THR A 32 43.03 -15.22 61.35
N PRO A 33 41.84 -15.00 60.78
CA PRO A 33 41.36 -13.66 60.46
C PRO A 33 40.91 -12.91 61.73
N PRO A 34 40.99 -11.57 61.77
CA PRO A 34 40.46 -10.76 62.86
C PRO A 34 38.91 -10.84 62.90
N PRO A 35 38.28 -10.57 64.05
CA PRO A 35 36.84 -10.74 64.22
C PRO A 35 36.06 -9.83 63.26
N GLN A 36 35.19 -10.43 62.44
CA GLN A 36 34.29 -9.68 61.57
C GLN A 36 33.08 -9.14 62.35
N PRO A 37 32.63 -7.90 62.11
CA PRO A 37 31.41 -7.38 62.72
C PRO A 37 30.17 -8.09 62.16
N LYS A 38 29.18 -8.31 63.04
CA LYS A 38 28.02 -9.19 62.84
C LYS A 38 27.21 -8.85 61.56
N LEU A 39 27.03 -9.87 60.71
CA LEU A 39 26.31 -9.88 59.42
C LEU A 39 24.91 -9.24 59.42
N HIS A 40 24.25 -9.13 60.58
CA HIS A 40 22.89 -8.63 60.67
C HIS A 40 22.78 -7.10 60.50
N GLN A 41 23.83 -6.34 60.83
CA GLN A 41 23.85 -4.87 60.69
C GLN A 41 24.04 -4.42 59.22
N ARG A 42 24.78 -5.18 58.40
CA ARG A 42 25.02 -4.85 56.98
C ARG A 42 23.80 -5.01 56.08
N ARG A 43 22.87 -5.92 56.39
CA ARG A 43 21.64 -6.11 55.60
C ARG A 43 20.67 -4.95 55.78
N LYS A 44 20.47 -4.49 57.03
CA LYS A 44 19.61 -3.34 57.32
C LYS A 44 20.20 -2.06 56.71
N TYR A 45 21.51 -1.84 56.82
CA TYR A 45 22.15 -0.67 56.22
C TYR A 45 22.06 -0.68 54.68
N ARG A 46 22.26 -1.83 54.02
CA ARG A 46 22.09 -1.95 52.56
C ARG A 46 20.64 -1.74 52.11
N GLN A 47 19.66 -2.26 52.84
CA GLN A 47 18.23 -2.04 52.55
C GLN A 47 17.85 -0.57 52.71
N TRP A 48 18.31 0.08 53.78
CA TRP A 48 18.11 1.51 54.00
C TRP A 48 18.78 2.38 52.92
N LEU A 49 19.99 2.01 52.47
CA LEU A 49 20.73 2.75 51.45
C LEU A 49 20.11 2.61 50.05
N VAL A 50 19.54 1.44 49.73
CA VAL A 50 18.78 1.22 48.49
C VAL A 50 17.44 1.97 48.52
N LEU A 51 16.73 1.95 49.65
CA LEU A 51 15.48 2.70 49.82
C LEU A 51 15.71 4.22 49.74
N SER A 52 16.79 4.74 50.34
CA SER A 52 17.12 6.17 50.25
C SER A 52 17.53 6.59 48.83
N LEU A 53 18.25 5.73 48.09
CA LEU A 53 18.58 5.99 46.68
C LEU A 53 17.33 5.95 45.79
N ALA A 54 16.42 5.00 46.02
CA ALA A 54 15.17 4.91 45.26
C ALA A 54 14.25 6.13 45.50
N LEU A 55 14.14 6.59 46.75
CA LEU A 55 13.40 7.82 47.08
C LEU A 55 14.07 9.07 46.49
N GLY A 56 15.40 9.11 46.44
CA GLY A 56 16.14 10.19 45.77
C GLY A 56 15.89 10.24 44.26
N VAL A 57 15.87 9.09 43.58
CA VAL A 57 15.58 8.99 42.13
C VAL A 57 14.12 9.35 41.84
N MET A 58 13.17 8.90 42.67
CA MET A 58 11.75 9.28 42.56
C MET A 58 11.55 10.78 42.79
N GLY A 59 12.26 11.37 43.75
CA GLY A 59 12.24 12.82 44.00
C GLY A 59 12.85 13.63 42.85
N LEU A 60 13.93 13.16 42.25
CA LEU A 60 14.53 13.76 41.04
C LEU A 60 13.61 13.62 39.82
N ALA A 61 12.97 12.47 39.63
CA ALA A 61 11.99 12.28 38.57
C ALA A 61 10.76 13.18 38.77
N TRP A 62 10.24 13.30 40.00
CA TRP A 62 9.16 14.24 40.32
C TRP A 62 9.59 15.70 40.14
N TYR A 63 10.82 16.05 40.53
CA TYR A 63 11.36 17.40 40.33
C TYR A 63 11.49 17.73 38.83
N ILE A 64 11.96 16.78 38.01
CA ILE A 64 12.04 16.93 36.55
C ILE A 64 10.63 17.02 35.93
N ILE A 65 9.69 16.17 36.33
CA ILE A 65 8.30 16.19 35.82
C ILE A 65 7.57 17.47 36.24
N SER A 66 7.77 17.95 37.47
CA SER A 66 7.17 19.19 37.96
C SER A 66 7.78 20.46 37.32
N ARG A 67 9.02 20.38 36.81
CA ARG A 67 9.68 21.44 36.03
C ARG A 67 9.45 21.31 34.52
N CYS A 68 9.10 20.12 34.03
CA CYS A 68 8.51 19.90 32.72
C CYS A 68 7.01 20.24 32.76
N GLN A 69 6.70 21.50 33.03
CA GLN A 69 5.50 22.08 32.45
C GLN A 69 5.76 22.14 30.95
N ILE A 70 5.36 21.08 30.24
CA ILE A 70 5.14 21.15 28.80
C ILE A 70 4.10 22.27 28.68
N PRO A 71 4.43 23.43 28.08
CA PRO A 71 3.40 24.42 27.80
C PRO A 71 2.31 23.68 27.03
N PRO A 72 1.01 23.92 27.29
CA PRO A 72 -0.02 23.39 26.42
C PRO A 72 0.43 23.72 25.01
N SER A 73 0.60 22.68 24.18
CA SER A 73 0.93 22.89 22.78
C SER A 73 -0.20 23.77 22.25
N ASP A 74 0.10 25.05 22.06
CA ASP A 74 -0.70 25.98 21.30
C ASP A 74 -0.66 25.47 19.86
N PHE A 75 -1.35 24.37 19.60
CA PHE A 75 -1.93 24.17 18.30
C PHE A 75 -2.93 25.31 18.18
N PRO A 76 -2.71 26.30 17.30
CA PRO A 76 -3.80 27.20 16.99
C PRO A 76 -4.98 26.31 16.61
N ILE A 77 -6.09 26.45 17.32
CA ILE A 77 -7.39 26.05 16.81
C ILE A 77 -7.44 26.75 15.45
N MET A 78 -7.18 25.99 14.38
CA MET A 78 -7.35 26.53 13.05
C MET A 78 -8.80 26.99 13.03
N PRO A 79 -9.09 28.26 12.73
CA PRO A 79 -10.46 28.63 12.42
C PRO A 79 -10.91 27.61 11.37
N ALA A 80 -12.11 27.05 11.55
CA ALA A 80 -12.73 26.21 10.55
C ALA A 80 -12.74 27.03 9.26
N LEU A 81 -11.69 26.86 8.45
CA LEU A 81 -11.65 27.34 7.11
C LEU A 81 -12.74 26.52 6.47
N SER A 82 -13.87 27.19 6.33
CA SER A 82 -14.88 26.88 5.33
C SER A 82 -14.14 27.01 3.99
N GLN A 83 -13.25 26.06 3.71
CA GLN A 83 -12.77 25.84 2.37
C GLN A 83 -14.01 25.34 1.67
N THR A 84 -14.67 26.26 0.97
CA THR A 84 -15.29 25.92 -0.29
C THR A 84 -14.37 24.91 -0.95
N VAL A 85 -14.88 23.70 -1.15
CA VAL A 85 -14.19 22.67 -1.93
C VAL A 85 -14.00 23.26 -3.32
N GLU A 86 -12.89 23.96 -3.53
CA GLU A 86 -12.43 24.29 -4.86
C GLU A 86 -12.14 22.95 -5.51
N ARG A 87 -12.89 22.63 -6.57
CA ARG A 87 -12.59 21.51 -7.46
C ARG A 87 -11.08 21.57 -7.77
N PRO A 88 -10.36 20.43 -7.69
CA PRO A 88 -8.93 20.44 -7.99
C PRO A 88 -8.71 21.08 -9.37
N GLN A 89 -7.74 22.01 -9.43
CA GLN A 89 -7.25 22.60 -10.67
C GLN A 89 -7.04 21.46 -11.68
N LYS A 90 -7.61 21.59 -12.90
CA LYS A 90 -7.46 20.62 -13.99
C LYS A 90 -6.03 20.10 -14.03
N SER A 91 -5.86 18.81 -13.72
CA SER A 91 -4.59 18.10 -13.79
C SER A 91 -3.97 18.37 -15.17
N THR A 92 -2.80 19.00 -15.21
CA THR A 92 -2.15 19.34 -16.48
C THR A 92 -1.62 18.05 -17.12
N VAL A 93 -2.18 17.68 -18.27
CA VAL A 93 -1.77 16.46 -19.00
C VAL A 93 -0.29 16.56 -19.39
N ARG A 94 0.53 15.60 -18.95
CA ARG A 94 1.95 15.53 -19.34
C ARG A 94 2.09 15.17 -20.81
N ILE A 95 2.85 15.97 -21.56
CA ILE A 95 3.17 15.67 -22.97
C ILE A 95 4.17 14.51 -23.02
N ASN A 96 3.84 13.47 -23.79
CA ASN A 96 4.69 12.30 -23.98
C ASN A 96 4.68 11.88 -25.46
N SER A 97 5.86 11.79 -26.07
CA SER A 97 5.99 11.45 -27.50
C SER A 97 5.60 10.01 -27.85
N ALA A 98 5.45 9.14 -26.85
CA ALA A 98 4.96 7.78 -27.02
C ALA A 98 3.41 7.70 -27.10
N VAL A 99 2.71 8.80 -26.84
CA VAL A 99 1.24 8.86 -26.81
C VAL A 99 0.73 9.75 -27.95
N SER A 100 -0.21 9.23 -28.73
CA SER A 100 -0.98 10.02 -29.71
C SER A 100 -2.48 9.83 -29.51
N TYR A 101 -3.27 10.72 -30.10
CA TYR A 101 -4.74 10.72 -30.00
C TYR A 101 -5.41 10.39 -31.34
N SER A 102 -4.67 9.75 -32.25
CA SER A 102 -5.15 9.36 -33.57
C SER A 102 -5.16 7.84 -33.69
N TYR A 103 -6.19 7.33 -34.36
CA TYR A 103 -6.29 5.91 -34.64
C TYR A 103 -5.20 5.49 -35.66
N PRO A 104 -4.41 4.44 -35.38
CA PRO A 104 -3.39 3.96 -36.33
C PRO A 104 -4.04 3.24 -37.52
N GLN A 105 -3.51 3.44 -38.74
CA GLN A 105 -4.03 2.76 -39.93
C GLN A 105 -3.70 1.26 -39.89
N LEU A 106 -4.64 0.45 -39.38
CA LEU A 106 -4.51 -0.99 -39.18
C LEU A 106 -5.79 -1.70 -39.65
N PRO A 107 -5.72 -2.98 -40.05
CA PRO A 107 -6.92 -3.77 -40.30
C PRO A 107 -7.71 -3.96 -39.01
N VAL A 108 -9.02 -3.74 -39.09
CA VAL A 108 -9.94 -3.78 -37.95
C VAL A 108 -11.10 -4.73 -38.20
N LYS A 109 -11.63 -5.25 -37.10
CA LYS A 109 -12.92 -5.94 -37.04
C LYS A 109 -13.84 -5.20 -36.08
N GLU A 110 -15.11 -5.10 -36.44
CA GLU A 110 -16.13 -4.59 -35.51
C GLU A 110 -16.42 -5.65 -34.45
N VAL A 111 -16.35 -5.24 -33.18
CA VAL A 111 -16.69 -6.08 -32.03
C VAL A 111 -17.72 -5.34 -31.19
N THR A 112 -18.84 -6.00 -30.91
CA THR A 112 -19.92 -5.46 -30.08
C THR A 112 -19.86 -6.05 -28.69
N PHE A 113 -19.85 -5.17 -27.68
CA PHE A 113 -19.84 -5.52 -26.27
C PHE A 113 -21.20 -5.20 -25.64
N PRO A 114 -21.94 -6.21 -25.15
CA PRO A 114 -23.15 -5.96 -24.39
C PRO A 114 -22.82 -5.39 -23.00
N ARG A 115 -23.77 -4.64 -22.42
CA ARG A 115 -23.63 -4.04 -21.08
C ARG A 115 -23.16 -5.03 -20.03
N GLU A 116 -23.70 -6.25 -20.00
CA GLU A 116 -23.31 -7.27 -19.01
C GLU A 116 -21.80 -7.57 -19.03
N GLU A 117 -21.21 -7.61 -20.22
CA GLU A 117 -19.76 -7.81 -20.37
C GLU A 117 -18.98 -6.58 -19.92
N LEU A 118 -19.42 -5.39 -20.33
CA LEU A 118 -18.79 -4.12 -19.95
C LEU A 118 -18.80 -3.89 -18.44
N LEU A 119 -19.87 -4.27 -17.73
CA LEU A 119 -19.96 -4.14 -16.27
C LEU A 119 -18.94 -5.01 -15.52
N ARG A 120 -18.35 -6.02 -16.18
CA ARG A 120 -17.29 -6.87 -15.62
C ARG A 120 -15.89 -6.34 -15.89
N GLY A 121 -15.75 -5.17 -16.53
CA GLY A 121 -14.47 -4.56 -16.84
C GLY A 121 -13.77 -3.92 -15.63
N ASN A 122 -12.50 -3.61 -15.79
CA ASN A 122 -11.61 -3.13 -14.72
C ASN A 122 -11.51 -1.59 -14.60
N ILE A 123 -12.18 -0.82 -15.46
CA ILE A 123 -12.03 0.63 -15.53
C ILE A 123 -13.13 1.43 -14.80
N MET A 124 -14.15 0.77 -14.26
CA MET A 124 -15.30 1.40 -13.62
C MET A 124 -14.88 2.32 -12.46
N LEU A 125 -15.26 3.60 -12.56
CA LEU A 125 -15.06 4.60 -11.52
C LEU A 125 -16.10 4.44 -10.42
N LEU A 126 -15.63 4.34 -9.18
CA LEU A 126 -16.48 4.44 -7.99
C LEU A 126 -16.05 5.62 -7.13
N ASN A 127 -17.03 6.42 -6.76
CA ASN A 127 -16.94 7.47 -5.75
C ASN A 127 -18.36 7.86 -5.32
N ARG A 128 -18.51 8.97 -4.60
CA ARG A 128 -19.82 9.45 -4.13
C ARG A 128 -20.74 9.94 -5.26
N GLU A 129 -20.18 10.42 -6.37
CA GLU A 129 -20.94 10.88 -7.53
C GLU A 129 -21.38 9.71 -8.42
N TYR A 130 -20.52 8.69 -8.54
CA TYR A 130 -20.72 7.49 -9.34
C TYR A 130 -20.69 6.25 -8.44
N PRO A 131 -21.78 5.93 -7.71
CA PRO A 131 -21.85 4.72 -6.92
C PRO A 131 -21.91 3.47 -7.83
N LEU A 132 -21.65 2.31 -7.25
CA LEU A 132 -21.73 1.01 -7.91
C LEU A 132 -23.16 0.82 -8.43
N PRO A 133 -23.38 0.56 -9.72
CA PRO A 133 -24.71 0.31 -10.24
C PRO A 133 -25.34 -0.96 -9.65
N HIS A 134 -26.67 -0.99 -9.55
CA HIS A 134 -27.40 -2.12 -8.93
C HIS A 134 -27.42 -3.38 -9.79
N ASP A 135 -27.21 -3.24 -11.09
CA ASP A 135 -27.14 -4.31 -12.08
C ASP A 135 -25.72 -4.91 -12.23
N VAL A 136 -24.71 -4.37 -11.54
CA VAL A 136 -23.36 -4.96 -11.55
C VAL A 136 -23.40 -6.28 -10.78
N PRO A 137 -22.95 -7.40 -11.38
CA PRO A 137 -22.78 -8.65 -10.66
C PRO A 137 -21.84 -8.49 -9.46
N GLY A 138 -22.08 -9.24 -8.39
CA GLY A 138 -21.16 -9.27 -7.25
C GLY A 138 -19.73 -9.64 -7.69
N ALA A 139 -18.74 -9.08 -7.01
CA ALA A 139 -17.33 -9.32 -7.31
C ALA A 139 -16.99 -10.82 -7.30
N ASN A 140 -16.39 -11.32 -8.38
CA ASN A 140 -15.99 -12.72 -8.50
C ASN A 140 -14.59 -12.92 -7.89
N THR A 141 -14.56 -13.14 -6.60
CA THR A 141 -13.32 -13.16 -5.83
C THR A 141 -12.84 -14.56 -5.48
N VAL A 142 -11.52 -14.73 -5.43
CA VAL A 142 -10.86 -15.94 -4.94
C VAL A 142 -9.80 -15.56 -3.90
N SER A 143 -9.37 -16.53 -3.07
CA SER A 143 -8.35 -16.31 -2.04
C SER A 143 -7.01 -15.90 -2.66
N ILE A 144 -6.46 -14.76 -2.20
CA ILE A 144 -5.14 -14.27 -2.62
C ILE A 144 -4.06 -15.24 -2.13
N ALA A 145 -4.18 -15.79 -0.92
CA ALA A 145 -3.21 -16.74 -0.38
C ALA A 145 -3.08 -18.00 -1.26
N THR A 146 -4.21 -18.52 -1.72
CA THR A 146 -4.27 -19.74 -2.56
C THR A 146 -3.75 -19.47 -3.96
N PHE A 147 -4.26 -18.43 -4.63
CA PHE A 147 -3.93 -18.16 -6.04
C PHE A 147 -2.65 -17.34 -6.22
N GLY A 148 -2.16 -16.69 -5.16
CA GLY A 148 -0.86 -16.02 -5.11
C GLY A 148 0.32 -16.97 -4.96
N LYS A 149 0.09 -18.28 -4.77
CA LYS A 149 1.08 -19.37 -4.83
C LYS A 149 2.33 -19.14 -3.97
N GLY A 150 2.15 -18.52 -2.79
CA GLY A 150 3.26 -18.16 -1.90
C GLY A 150 4.20 -17.06 -2.42
N ILE A 151 3.94 -16.51 -3.61
CA ILE A 151 4.66 -15.37 -4.18
C ILE A 151 4.07 -14.04 -3.68
N VAL A 152 2.75 -13.95 -3.61
CA VAL A 152 2.05 -12.77 -3.09
C VAL A 152 1.91 -12.87 -1.57
N PRO A 153 2.64 -12.06 -0.77
CA PRO A 153 2.53 -12.09 0.68
C PRO A 153 1.20 -11.48 1.13
N VAL A 154 0.53 -12.11 2.08
CA VAL A 154 -0.75 -11.66 2.63
C VAL A 154 -0.68 -11.58 4.15
N HIS A 155 -1.34 -10.60 4.74
CA HIS A 155 -1.42 -10.44 6.19
C HIS A 155 -2.45 -11.38 6.83
N ASN A 156 -3.50 -11.74 6.08
CA ASN A 156 -4.51 -12.72 6.47
C ASN A 156 -4.82 -13.66 5.28
N LEU A 157 -5.11 -14.92 5.56
CA LEU A 157 -5.48 -15.95 4.57
C LEU A 157 -6.87 -15.72 3.96
N ASP A 158 -7.73 -14.98 4.67
CA ASP A 158 -9.10 -14.68 4.24
C ASP A 158 -9.17 -13.57 3.18
N LEU A 159 -8.05 -12.93 2.84
CA LEU A 159 -8.02 -11.87 1.84
C LEU A 159 -8.36 -12.42 0.45
N LYS A 160 -9.31 -11.76 -0.23
CA LYS A 160 -9.81 -12.15 -1.56
C LYS A 160 -9.65 -11.01 -2.56
N SER A 161 -9.53 -11.37 -3.83
CA SER A 161 -9.54 -10.42 -4.95
C SER A 161 -9.88 -11.15 -6.25
N GLY A 162 -10.03 -10.42 -7.35
CA GLY A 162 -10.27 -11.01 -8.67
C GLY A 162 -9.07 -11.80 -9.17
N ARG A 163 -9.31 -12.84 -9.97
CA ARG A 163 -8.24 -13.70 -10.49
C ARG A 163 -7.20 -12.92 -11.30
N GLN A 164 -7.64 -12.02 -12.17
CA GLN A 164 -6.77 -11.16 -12.98
C GLN A 164 -5.87 -10.27 -12.10
N THR A 165 -6.44 -9.68 -11.04
CA THR A 165 -5.70 -8.87 -10.08
C THR A 165 -4.67 -9.70 -9.33
N ILE A 166 -5.00 -10.93 -8.92
CA ILE A 166 -4.04 -11.82 -8.24
C ILE A 166 -2.92 -12.26 -9.19
N ASP A 167 -3.24 -12.57 -10.45
CA ASP A 167 -2.22 -12.93 -11.45
C ASP A 167 -1.28 -11.75 -11.71
N ALA A 168 -1.79 -10.51 -11.76
CA ALA A 168 -0.99 -9.31 -11.86
C ALA A 168 -0.10 -9.05 -10.63
N LEU A 169 -0.66 -9.24 -9.42
CA LEU A 169 0.11 -9.18 -8.17
C LEU A 169 1.23 -10.21 -8.18
N TYR A 170 0.95 -11.44 -8.61
CA TYR A 170 1.95 -12.50 -8.71
C TYR A 170 3.14 -12.06 -9.57
N GLN A 171 2.88 -11.50 -10.76
CA GLN A 171 3.94 -11.02 -11.64
C GLN A 171 4.75 -9.87 -11.01
N PHE A 172 4.07 -8.90 -10.39
CA PHE A 172 4.74 -7.80 -9.68
C PHE A 172 5.63 -8.30 -8.54
N PHE A 173 5.11 -9.16 -7.65
CA PHE A 173 5.86 -9.67 -6.50
C PHE A 173 6.97 -10.63 -6.92
N LEU A 174 6.80 -11.40 -8.00
CA LEU A 174 7.87 -12.21 -8.57
C LEU A 174 9.03 -11.32 -9.02
N PHE A 175 8.74 -10.22 -9.72
CA PHE A 175 9.75 -9.26 -10.14
C PHE A 175 10.41 -8.54 -8.96
N ALA A 176 9.63 -8.15 -7.95
CA ALA A 176 10.15 -7.56 -6.71
C ALA A 176 11.19 -8.48 -6.06
N ARG A 177 10.86 -9.77 -5.90
CA ARG A 177 11.78 -10.78 -5.33
C ARG A 177 13.05 -10.95 -6.17
N GLN A 178 12.93 -10.99 -7.49
CA GLN A 178 14.10 -11.05 -8.39
C GLN A 178 15.03 -9.85 -8.25
N LYS A 179 14.51 -8.71 -7.80
CA LYS A 179 15.27 -7.48 -7.49
C LYS A 179 15.71 -7.39 -6.03
N GLY A 180 15.49 -8.42 -5.22
CA GLY A 180 15.81 -8.43 -3.79
C GLY A 180 14.89 -7.55 -2.95
N ILE A 181 13.73 -7.14 -3.48
CA ILE A 181 12.75 -6.33 -2.76
C ILE A 181 11.78 -7.26 -2.03
N GLU A 182 11.87 -7.23 -0.71
CA GLU A 182 11.01 -7.98 0.23
C GLU A 182 10.39 -7.04 1.26
N GLY A 183 9.38 -7.50 2.00
CA GLY A 183 8.71 -6.70 3.04
C GLY A 183 7.54 -5.86 2.53
N LEU A 184 6.95 -6.22 1.39
CA LEU A 184 5.63 -5.74 0.95
C LEU A 184 4.61 -6.88 1.13
N GLY A 185 3.37 -6.54 1.46
CA GLY A 185 2.29 -7.51 1.59
C GLY A 185 0.91 -6.90 1.42
N ILE A 186 -0.06 -7.76 1.10
CA ILE A 186 -1.46 -7.37 0.99
C ILE A 186 -2.09 -7.36 2.38
N SER A 187 -2.65 -6.22 2.75
CA SER A 187 -3.32 -6.00 4.05
C SER A 187 -4.84 -5.94 3.94
N ARG A 188 -5.37 -5.64 2.74
CA ARG A 188 -6.80 -5.65 2.42
C ARG A 188 -6.99 -6.05 0.97
N GLY A 189 -8.06 -6.79 0.71
CA GLY A 189 -8.53 -7.14 -0.63
C GLY A 189 -9.93 -6.60 -0.89
N THR A 190 -10.67 -7.26 -1.77
CA THR A 190 -12.05 -6.93 -2.08
C THR A 190 -12.97 -7.16 -0.88
N LEU A 191 -13.89 -6.24 -0.65
CA LEU A 191 -14.87 -6.25 0.41
C LEU A 191 -16.29 -6.36 -0.16
N SER A 192 -17.14 -7.16 0.47
CA SER A 192 -18.57 -7.14 0.24
C SER A 192 -19.21 -5.85 0.78
N GLU A 193 -20.45 -5.57 0.36
CA GLU A 193 -21.19 -4.41 0.89
C GLU A 193 -21.39 -4.51 2.42
N VAL A 194 -21.52 -5.73 2.95
CA VAL A 194 -21.64 -6.00 4.40
C VAL A 194 -20.32 -5.69 5.10
N GLU A 195 -19.20 -6.22 4.62
CA GLU A 195 -17.88 -5.95 5.21
C GLU A 195 -17.51 -4.46 5.13
N GLN A 196 -17.87 -3.76 4.05
CA GLN A 196 -17.68 -2.31 3.93
C GLN A 196 -18.49 -1.56 5.01
N ARG A 197 -19.75 -1.96 5.24
CA ARG A 197 -20.59 -1.37 6.29
C ARG A 197 -20.06 -1.67 7.68
N GLU A 198 -19.60 -2.89 7.93
CA GLU A 198 -18.97 -3.26 9.20
C GLU A 198 -17.72 -2.42 9.47
N LEU A 199 -16.84 -2.26 8.47
CA LEU A 199 -15.66 -1.40 8.58
C LEU A 199 -16.04 0.03 8.96
N GLN A 200 -17.08 0.59 8.33
CA GLN A 200 -17.57 1.93 8.65
C GLN A 200 -18.11 2.01 10.09
N LEU A 201 -18.91 1.03 10.52
CA LEU A 201 -19.45 0.99 11.89
C LEU A 201 -18.34 0.87 12.94
N GLU A 202 -17.29 0.08 12.68
CA GLU A 202 -16.13 0.00 13.58
C GLU A 202 -15.42 1.36 13.71
N ARG A 203 -15.27 2.12 12.62
CA ARG A 203 -14.73 3.50 12.70
C ARG A 203 -15.61 4.43 13.51
N VAL A 204 -16.93 4.36 13.34
CA VAL A 204 -17.87 5.15 14.14
C VAL A 204 -17.75 4.80 15.62
N LYS A 205 -17.67 3.51 15.98
CA LYS A 205 -17.49 3.08 17.37
C LYS A 205 -16.22 3.64 17.99
N VAL A 206 -15.09 3.61 17.26
CA VAL A 206 -13.82 4.18 17.71
C VAL A 206 -13.96 5.67 18.01
N TYR A 207 -14.62 6.43 17.14
CA TYR A 207 -14.78 7.87 17.33
C TYR A 207 -15.83 8.25 18.37
N ALA A 208 -16.93 7.52 18.46
CA ALA A 208 -17.98 7.75 19.44
C ALA A 208 -17.48 7.59 20.90
N ALA A 209 -16.31 6.98 21.11
CA ALA A 209 -15.66 6.94 22.41
C ALA A 209 -15.17 8.33 22.90
N SER A 210 -14.96 9.28 21.99
CA SER A 210 -14.38 10.60 22.32
C SER A 210 -15.13 11.81 21.75
N MET A 211 -16.18 11.60 20.94
CA MET A 211 -16.97 12.69 20.34
C MET A 211 -18.45 12.28 20.22
N SER A 212 -19.31 13.24 19.84
CA SER A 212 -20.74 12.94 19.63
C SER A 212 -20.95 11.92 18.51
N LEU A 213 -22.07 11.21 18.53
CA LEU A 213 -22.39 10.23 17.47
C LEU A 213 -22.38 10.87 16.07
N GLN A 214 -22.90 12.09 15.94
CA GLN A 214 -22.94 12.80 14.67
C GLN A 214 -21.54 13.14 14.15
N GLU A 215 -20.66 13.67 15.01
CA GLU A 215 -19.26 13.95 14.65
C GLU A 215 -18.48 12.67 14.34
N ALA A 216 -18.74 11.60 15.10
CA ALA A 216 -18.11 10.30 14.88
C ALA A 216 -18.47 9.70 13.52
N VAL A 217 -19.75 9.82 13.12
CA VAL A 217 -20.21 9.42 11.79
C VAL A 217 -19.54 10.24 10.71
N GLU A 218 -19.52 11.58 10.84
CA GLU A 218 -18.90 12.44 9.83
C GLU A 218 -17.41 12.14 9.68
N LYS A 219 -16.69 11.98 10.78
CA LYS A 219 -15.25 11.65 10.77
C LYS A 219 -14.99 10.26 10.19
N ALA A 220 -15.83 9.28 10.48
CA ALA A 220 -15.71 7.94 9.89
C ALA A 220 -15.90 7.98 8.36
N ARG A 221 -16.85 8.77 7.87
CA ARG A 221 -17.12 8.95 6.42
C ARG A 221 -16.01 9.67 5.66
N GLN A 222 -15.11 10.35 6.36
CA GLN A 222 -13.90 10.96 5.76
C GLN A 222 -12.78 9.93 5.54
N GLU A 223 -12.78 8.84 6.31
CA GLU A 223 -11.75 7.79 6.26
C GLU A 223 -12.19 6.56 5.46
N VAL A 224 -13.47 6.21 5.56
CA VAL A 224 -14.04 5.01 4.97
C VAL A 224 -15.22 5.41 4.10
N ASP A 225 -15.14 5.02 2.83
CA ASP A 225 -16.19 5.26 1.84
C ASP A 225 -17.51 4.62 2.27
N ASP A 226 -18.62 5.26 1.91
CA ASP A 226 -19.94 4.70 2.11
C ASP A 226 -20.10 3.41 1.28
N PRO A 227 -20.91 2.43 1.73
CA PRO A 227 -21.25 1.28 0.93
C PRO A 227 -21.75 1.69 -0.46
N ARG A 228 -21.30 0.93 -1.47
CA ARG A 228 -21.46 1.14 -2.91
C ARG A 228 -20.61 2.25 -3.52
N THR A 229 -19.86 3.02 -2.74
CA THR A 229 -18.96 4.06 -3.26
C THR A 229 -17.48 3.69 -3.18
N SER A 230 -17.16 2.56 -2.54
CA SER A 230 -15.78 2.13 -2.35
C SER A 230 -15.26 1.29 -3.50
N ASP A 231 -14.06 1.62 -3.97
CA ASP A 231 -13.28 0.81 -4.91
C ASP A 231 -13.02 -0.62 -4.42
N TYR A 232 -13.00 -0.85 -3.10
CA TYR A 232 -12.83 -2.19 -2.52
C TYR A 232 -14.02 -3.11 -2.82
N GLN A 233 -15.16 -2.58 -3.23
CA GLN A 233 -16.31 -3.42 -3.63
C GLN A 233 -16.16 -3.99 -5.04
N GLN A 234 -15.11 -3.60 -5.76
CA GLN A 234 -14.70 -4.23 -7.01
C GLN A 234 -13.60 -5.25 -6.76
N GLN A 235 -13.50 -6.23 -7.65
CA GLN A 235 -12.47 -7.27 -7.60
C GLN A 235 -11.05 -6.80 -7.95
N TYR A 236 -10.85 -5.49 -8.12
CA TYR A 236 -9.66 -4.89 -8.70
C TYR A 236 -8.82 -4.06 -7.72
N THR A 237 -9.23 -3.93 -6.47
CA THR A 237 -8.58 -3.04 -5.50
C THR A 237 -7.96 -3.82 -4.36
N VAL A 238 -6.73 -3.47 -4.01
CA VAL A 238 -6.00 -4.05 -2.89
C VAL A 238 -5.24 -2.98 -2.12
N GLU A 239 -4.92 -3.28 -0.87
CA GLU A 239 -4.09 -2.43 -0.03
C GLU A 239 -2.71 -3.07 0.14
N ILE A 240 -1.69 -2.43 -0.43
CA ILE A 240 -0.31 -2.92 -0.41
C ILE A 240 0.48 -2.10 0.61
N ARG A 241 0.93 -2.76 1.68
CA ARG A 241 1.66 -2.14 2.79
C ARG A 241 3.05 -2.71 2.95
N LEU A 242 3.87 -1.95 3.67
CA LEU A 242 5.12 -2.43 4.22
C LEU A 242 4.82 -3.40 5.37
N TYR A 243 5.56 -4.51 5.40
CA TYR A 243 5.45 -5.53 6.43
C TYR A 243 6.76 -5.58 7.23
N THR A 244 6.66 -5.35 8.53
CA THR A 244 7.73 -5.61 9.48
C THR A 244 7.46 -6.97 10.13
N PRO A 245 8.33 -7.98 9.96
CA PRO A 245 8.08 -9.34 10.48
C PRO A 245 7.89 -9.45 12.00
N TRP A 246 8.21 -8.40 12.74
CA TRP A 246 8.31 -8.39 14.20
C TRP A 246 7.19 -7.60 14.89
N GLU A 247 6.46 -6.77 14.15
CA GLU A 247 5.32 -6.01 14.66
C GLU A 247 4.09 -6.54 13.92
N GLY A 248 3.18 -7.22 14.60
CA GLY A 248 1.98 -7.80 13.98
C GLY A 248 1.03 -6.78 13.30
N ALA A 249 1.37 -5.49 13.33
CA ALA A 249 0.65 -4.40 12.70
C ALA A 249 1.33 -3.96 11.39
N ALA A 250 0.52 -3.62 10.39
CA ALA A 250 1.04 -3.11 9.13
C ALA A 250 1.68 -1.72 9.34
N ASP A 251 2.86 -1.53 8.77
CA ASP A 251 3.63 -0.30 8.91
C ASP A 251 2.90 0.89 8.27
N GLN A 252 2.91 2.02 8.98
CA GLN A 252 2.22 3.25 8.59
C GLN A 252 3.14 4.30 7.97
N ARG A 253 4.43 3.99 7.80
CA ARG A 253 5.39 4.89 7.16
C ARG A 253 5.01 5.14 5.69
N PRO A 254 5.06 6.40 5.24
CA PRO A 254 4.82 6.73 3.83
C PRO A 254 5.69 5.89 2.89
N LEU A 255 5.07 5.30 1.87
CA LEU A 255 5.73 4.42 0.90
C LEU A 255 6.99 5.06 0.29
N ALA A 256 6.93 6.36 -0.03
CA ALA A 256 8.02 7.10 -0.63
C ALA A 256 9.30 7.18 0.23
N LEU A 257 9.20 6.94 1.54
CA LEU A 257 10.34 7.01 2.47
C LEU A 257 11.09 5.68 2.62
N THR A 258 10.62 4.62 1.96
CA THR A 258 11.26 3.30 2.03
C THR A 258 11.75 2.86 0.66
N GLU A 259 12.71 1.94 0.63
CA GLU A 259 13.19 1.35 -0.62
C GLU A 259 12.09 0.55 -1.32
N GLN A 260 11.42 -0.32 -0.55
CA GLN A 260 10.34 -1.17 -1.01
C GLN A 260 9.15 -0.35 -1.53
N GLY A 261 8.74 0.68 -0.78
CA GLY A 261 7.61 1.53 -1.18
C GLY A 261 7.94 2.36 -2.42
N ARG A 262 9.17 2.89 -2.57
CA ARG A 262 9.61 3.52 -3.82
C ARG A 262 9.60 2.53 -4.99
N PHE A 263 10.07 1.30 -4.77
CA PHE A 263 10.02 0.25 -5.79
C PHE A 263 8.59 -0.03 -6.25
N LEU A 264 7.64 -0.14 -5.32
CA LEU A 264 6.21 -0.28 -5.62
C LEU A 264 5.70 0.90 -6.46
N LEU A 265 5.91 2.13 -5.99
CA LEU A 265 5.43 3.34 -6.67
C LEU A 265 5.99 3.49 -8.11
N THR A 266 7.23 3.08 -8.35
CA THR A 266 7.87 3.20 -9.68
C THR A 266 7.53 2.05 -10.63
N ASN A 267 7.11 0.88 -10.14
CA ASN A 267 6.97 -0.33 -10.97
C ASN A 267 5.57 -0.92 -11.03
N ALA A 268 4.66 -0.61 -10.09
CA ALA A 268 3.33 -1.23 -10.02
C ALA A 268 2.53 -1.07 -11.33
N TRP A 269 2.65 0.09 -11.98
CA TRP A 269 1.94 0.39 -13.24
C TRP A 269 2.31 -0.54 -14.38
N ARG A 270 3.53 -1.11 -14.40
CA ARG A 270 3.95 -2.07 -15.42
C ARG A 270 3.13 -3.37 -15.37
N TYR A 271 2.48 -3.62 -14.24
CA TYR A 271 1.64 -4.78 -13.98
C TYR A 271 0.16 -4.41 -13.89
N GLY A 272 -0.24 -3.22 -14.36
CA GLY A 272 -1.64 -2.81 -14.41
C GLY A 272 -2.16 -2.09 -13.16
N PHE A 273 -1.31 -1.79 -12.18
CA PHE A 273 -1.73 -1.12 -10.95
C PHE A 273 -1.45 0.38 -10.97
N ILE A 274 -2.45 1.17 -10.61
CA ILE A 274 -2.29 2.58 -10.27
C ILE A 274 -2.37 2.75 -8.76
N ARG A 275 -1.67 3.76 -8.25
CA ARG A 275 -1.98 4.27 -6.92
C ARG A 275 -3.25 5.10 -7.04
N ARG A 276 -4.31 4.72 -6.33
CA ARG A 276 -5.65 5.29 -6.57
C ARG A 276 -5.74 6.78 -6.19
N PHE A 277 -5.04 7.16 -5.11
CA PHE A 277 -5.02 8.52 -4.56
C PHE A 277 -3.57 8.96 -4.31
N PRO A 278 -2.79 9.29 -5.36
CA PRO A 278 -1.37 9.64 -5.24
C PRO A 278 -1.14 10.93 -4.42
N ASN A 279 -2.12 11.83 -4.40
CA ASN A 279 -2.07 13.10 -3.66
C ASN A 279 -2.48 12.98 -2.18
N GLU A 280 -3.10 11.86 -1.77
CA GLU A 280 -3.56 11.64 -0.39
C GLU A 280 -2.52 10.92 0.48
N ASN A 281 -1.26 11.38 0.43
CA ASN A 281 -0.14 10.77 1.18
C ASN A 281 -0.33 10.78 2.71
N ASN A 282 -1.03 11.79 3.22
CA ASN A 282 -1.24 11.99 4.65
C ASN A 282 -2.52 11.28 5.15
N ASN A 283 -3.30 10.68 4.25
CA ASN A 283 -4.47 9.90 4.62
C ASN A 283 -4.08 8.42 4.71
N PRO A 284 -3.87 7.86 5.91
CA PRO A 284 -3.37 6.49 6.08
C PRO A 284 -4.33 5.40 5.55
N TYR A 285 -5.59 5.75 5.24
CA TYR A 285 -6.59 4.84 4.67
C TYR A 285 -6.54 4.77 3.14
N LYS A 286 -6.03 5.82 2.49
CA LYS A 286 -5.96 5.92 1.03
C LYS A 286 -4.54 5.80 0.48
N ALA A 287 -3.53 6.14 1.28
CA ALA A 287 -2.13 6.19 0.85
C ALA A 287 -1.59 4.85 0.30
N TYR A 288 -2.17 3.72 0.71
CA TYR A 288 -1.76 2.35 0.39
C TYR A 288 -2.70 1.63 -0.59
N GLN A 289 -3.69 2.34 -1.12
CA GLN A 289 -4.70 1.77 -2.02
C GLN A 289 -4.17 1.71 -3.46
N PHE A 290 -4.11 0.49 -4.00
CA PHE A 290 -3.72 0.22 -5.37
C PHE A 290 -4.90 -0.40 -6.12
N ARG A 291 -5.19 0.17 -7.28
CA ARG A 291 -6.27 -0.26 -8.16
C ARG A 291 -5.68 -0.87 -9.41
N TYR A 292 -6.08 -2.10 -9.72
CA TYR A 292 -5.81 -2.73 -11.00
C TYR A 292 -6.76 -2.15 -12.05
N VAL A 293 -6.20 -1.62 -13.12
CA VAL A 293 -6.93 -1.07 -14.26
C VAL A 293 -6.51 -1.73 -15.58
N GLY A 294 -5.63 -2.74 -15.55
CA GLY A 294 -5.03 -3.30 -16.76
C GLY A 294 -3.79 -2.51 -17.22
N VAL A 295 -2.89 -3.17 -17.96
CA VAL A 295 -1.56 -2.64 -18.28
C VAL A 295 -1.63 -1.47 -19.25
N ALA A 296 -2.55 -1.51 -20.21
CA ALA A 296 -2.73 -0.43 -21.18
C ALA A 296 -3.13 0.88 -20.48
N HIS A 297 -4.16 0.81 -19.62
CA HIS A 297 -4.67 1.94 -18.87
C HIS A 297 -3.62 2.49 -17.88
N SER A 298 -2.98 1.63 -17.09
CA SER A 298 -1.95 2.07 -16.13
C SER A 298 -0.74 2.71 -16.83
N THR A 299 -0.38 2.22 -18.02
CA THR A 299 0.68 2.82 -18.85
C THR A 299 0.28 4.22 -19.30
N ALA A 300 -0.94 4.39 -19.84
CA ALA A 300 -1.45 5.69 -20.27
C ALA A 300 -1.46 6.69 -19.10
N MET A 301 -2.03 6.29 -17.96
CA MET A 301 -2.10 7.11 -16.75
C MET A 301 -0.72 7.51 -16.23
N THR A 302 0.26 6.60 -16.27
CA THR A 302 1.63 6.90 -15.86
C THR A 302 2.33 7.85 -16.84
N TYR A 303 2.13 7.67 -18.14
CA TYR A 303 2.76 8.50 -19.17
C TYR A 303 2.22 9.92 -19.18
N LEU A 304 0.93 10.07 -18.89
CA LEU A 304 0.19 11.33 -18.87
C LEU A 304 0.13 11.99 -17.49
N ASP A 305 0.54 11.27 -16.43
CA ASP A 305 0.53 11.71 -15.03
C ASP A 305 -0.88 12.04 -14.51
N LEU A 306 -1.82 11.14 -14.74
CA LEU A 306 -3.24 11.33 -14.44
C LEU A 306 -3.76 10.33 -13.40
N GLU A 307 -4.62 10.83 -12.51
CA GLU A 307 -5.51 10.01 -11.68
C GLU A 307 -6.66 9.44 -12.52
N LEU A 308 -7.42 8.48 -11.98
CA LEU A 308 -8.44 7.75 -12.73
C LEU A 308 -9.53 8.68 -13.28
N GLU A 309 -10.00 9.63 -12.48
CA GLU A 309 -11.01 10.61 -12.86
C GLU A 309 -10.55 11.46 -14.06
N ALA A 310 -9.38 12.10 -13.95
CA ALA A 310 -8.84 12.95 -15.02
C ALA A 310 -8.47 12.13 -16.28
N TYR A 311 -8.08 10.87 -16.11
CA TYR A 311 -7.83 9.96 -17.23
C TYR A 311 -9.11 9.62 -17.99
N LEU A 312 -10.22 9.36 -17.29
CA LEU A 312 -11.52 9.09 -17.92
C LEU A 312 -12.06 10.34 -18.63
N GLU A 313 -11.95 11.53 -18.02
CA GLU A 313 -12.31 12.79 -18.69
C GLU A 313 -11.52 13.00 -19.98
N LEU A 314 -10.20 12.73 -19.97
CA LEU A 314 -9.37 12.80 -21.17
C LEU A 314 -9.81 11.77 -22.23
N LEU A 315 -10.15 10.55 -21.81
CA LEU A 315 -10.66 9.52 -22.72
C LEU A 315 -11.98 9.92 -23.37
N HIS A 316 -12.89 10.57 -22.64
CA HIS A 316 -14.14 11.08 -23.20
C HIS A 316 -13.89 12.16 -24.24
N GLU A 317 -12.94 13.07 -23.98
CA GLU A 317 -12.58 14.15 -24.90
C GLU A 317 -11.88 13.62 -26.16
N LYS A 318 -10.91 12.72 -26.00
CA LYS A 318 -10.03 12.28 -27.09
C LYS A 318 -10.56 11.07 -27.84
N GLN A 319 -11.37 10.23 -27.19
CA GLN A 319 -11.93 8.96 -27.67
C GLN A 319 -10.91 7.89 -28.08
N VAL A 320 -9.67 8.27 -28.40
CA VAL A 320 -8.58 7.39 -28.80
C VAL A 320 -7.31 7.80 -28.07
N ILE A 321 -6.65 6.84 -27.44
CA ILE A 321 -5.28 6.97 -26.95
C ILE A 321 -4.47 5.83 -27.57
N PHE A 322 -3.49 6.17 -28.38
CA PHE A 322 -2.56 5.22 -28.99
C PHE A 322 -1.19 5.35 -28.34
N ILE A 323 -0.66 4.23 -27.83
CA ILE A 323 0.67 4.15 -27.22
C ILE A 323 1.58 3.32 -28.12
N HIS A 324 2.74 3.89 -28.45
CA HIS A 324 3.72 3.25 -29.31
C HIS A 324 5.15 3.44 -28.79
N ASP A 325 6.04 2.52 -29.15
CA ASP A 325 7.49 2.67 -28.97
C ASP A 325 8.17 2.86 -30.32
N LYS A 326 8.62 4.09 -30.60
CA LYS A 326 9.26 4.47 -31.88
C LYS A 326 8.47 4.02 -33.12
N GLY A 327 7.14 4.19 -33.08
CA GLY A 327 6.23 3.80 -34.15
C GLY A 327 5.72 2.35 -34.07
N THR A 328 6.28 1.50 -33.20
CA THR A 328 5.78 0.15 -32.97
C THR A 328 4.55 0.20 -32.05
N PRO A 329 3.36 -0.24 -32.50
CA PRO A 329 2.15 -0.27 -31.68
C PRO A 329 2.35 -1.07 -30.38
N LYS A 330 1.94 -0.51 -29.24
CA LYS A 330 1.95 -1.21 -27.94
C LYS A 330 0.54 -1.35 -27.38
N TYR A 331 -0.18 -0.25 -27.27
CA TYR A 331 -1.57 -0.25 -26.81
C TYR A 331 -2.42 0.70 -27.64
N LEU A 332 -3.70 0.37 -27.80
CA LEU A 332 -4.71 1.24 -28.37
C LEU A 332 -5.93 1.23 -27.46
N ILE A 333 -6.32 2.39 -26.95
CA ILE A 333 -7.44 2.54 -26.03
C ILE A 333 -8.50 3.36 -26.75
N LEU A 334 -9.70 2.80 -26.85
CA LEU A 334 -10.84 3.40 -27.52
C LEU A 334 -11.93 3.65 -26.49
N CYS A 335 -12.63 4.78 -26.61
CA CYS A 335 -13.70 5.19 -25.70
C CYS A 335 -14.88 5.73 -26.51
N LEU A 336 -16.06 5.14 -26.32
CA LEU A 336 -17.29 5.50 -27.02
C LEU A 336 -18.47 5.50 -26.04
N PRO A 337 -19.46 6.39 -26.23
CA PRO A 337 -20.67 6.37 -25.42
C PRO A 337 -21.43 5.05 -25.62
N VAL A 338 -22.03 4.52 -24.54
CA VAL A 338 -22.90 3.35 -24.62
C VAL A 338 -24.27 3.78 -25.10
N THR A 339 -24.77 3.13 -26.16
CA THR A 339 -26.12 3.36 -26.71
C THR A 339 -26.92 2.07 -26.65
N ASP A 340 -28.16 2.14 -26.19
CA ASP A 340 -29.09 0.98 -26.16
C ASP A 340 -28.55 -0.28 -25.44
N GLY A 341 -27.68 -0.08 -24.45
CA GLY A 341 -27.15 -1.17 -23.62
C GLY A 341 -26.01 -1.97 -24.26
N TYR A 342 -25.38 -1.47 -25.32
CA TYR A 342 -24.17 -2.05 -25.91
C TYR A 342 -23.25 -0.96 -26.48
N ALA A 343 -22.04 -1.35 -26.86
CA ALA A 343 -21.12 -0.49 -27.61
C ALA A 343 -20.34 -1.33 -28.64
N SER A 344 -20.17 -0.80 -29.84
CA SER A 344 -19.39 -1.44 -30.92
C SER A 344 -18.10 -0.68 -31.17
N PHE A 345 -17.00 -1.40 -31.31
CA PHE A 345 -15.66 -0.84 -31.50
C PHE A 345 -14.96 -1.43 -32.73
N PRO A 346 -14.24 -0.60 -33.52
CA PRO A 346 -13.30 -1.07 -34.51
C PRO A 346 -12.01 -1.54 -33.81
N VAL A 347 -11.92 -2.83 -33.50
CA VAL A 347 -10.78 -3.41 -32.79
C VAL A 347 -9.75 -3.95 -33.80
N PRO A 348 -8.44 -3.72 -33.61
CA PRO A 348 -7.41 -4.30 -34.48
C PRO A 348 -7.46 -5.84 -34.49
N GLU A 349 -7.34 -6.45 -35.67
CA GLU A 349 -7.45 -7.92 -35.82
C GLU A 349 -6.37 -8.70 -35.04
N ASN A 350 -5.17 -8.13 -34.92
CA ASN A 350 -3.99 -8.75 -34.31
C ASN A 350 -3.70 -8.24 -32.88
N ALA A 351 -4.74 -7.85 -32.13
CA ALA A 351 -4.63 -7.42 -30.74
C ALA A 351 -5.55 -8.24 -29.83
N SER A 352 -5.05 -8.55 -28.63
CA SER A 352 -5.92 -8.95 -27.52
C SER A 352 -6.56 -7.71 -26.92
N TYR A 353 -7.77 -7.82 -26.38
CA TYR A 353 -8.46 -6.67 -25.81
C TYR A 353 -9.17 -6.99 -24.50
N GLU A 354 -9.33 -5.96 -23.68
CA GLU A 354 -10.19 -5.94 -22.50
C GLU A 354 -11.15 -4.76 -22.63
N ALA A 355 -12.41 -4.95 -22.23
CA ALA A 355 -13.45 -3.94 -22.34
C ALA A 355 -14.08 -3.67 -20.97
N GLY A 356 -14.55 -2.44 -20.75
CA GLY A 356 -15.19 -2.06 -19.50
C GLY A 356 -16.08 -0.84 -19.61
N TYR A 357 -17.07 -0.78 -18.72
CA TYR A 357 -17.90 0.39 -18.49
C TYR A 357 -17.23 1.30 -17.47
N ASP A 358 -17.18 2.60 -17.74
CA ASP A 358 -16.49 3.59 -16.90
C ASP A 358 -17.32 4.12 -15.71
N ASN A 359 -18.61 3.79 -15.66
CA ASN A 359 -19.61 4.33 -14.73
C ASN A 359 -20.11 5.76 -15.00
N MET A 360 -19.70 6.37 -16.11
CA MET A 360 -20.08 7.72 -16.53
C MET A 360 -20.85 7.75 -17.86
N GLY A 361 -21.11 6.59 -18.46
CA GLY A 361 -21.89 6.46 -19.69
C GLY A 361 -21.08 5.99 -20.90
N TYR A 362 -19.79 5.69 -20.74
CA TYR A 362 -18.92 5.26 -21.83
C TYR A 362 -18.43 3.83 -21.63
N ALA A 363 -18.26 3.15 -22.76
CA ALA A 363 -17.49 1.92 -22.84
C ALA A 363 -16.06 2.28 -23.24
N VAL A 364 -15.11 1.52 -22.70
CA VAL A 364 -13.70 1.65 -23.01
C VAL A 364 -13.16 0.28 -23.40
N VAL A 365 -12.39 0.22 -24.49
CA VAL A 365 -11.70 -0.99 -24.95
C VAL A 365 -10.21 -0.71 -25.01
N ALA A 366 -9.43 -1.46 -24.24
CA ALA A 366 -7.97 -1.44 -24.28
C ALA A 366 -7.45 -2.64 -25.07
N CYS A 367 -6.85 -2.36 -26.22
CA CYS A 367 -6.19 -3.32 -27.08
C CYS A 367 -4.69 -3.37 -26.77
N THR A 368 -4.14 -4.57 -26.65
CA THR A 368 -2.72 -4.86 -26.49
C THR A 368 -2.22 -5.58 -27.73
N PHE A 369 -1.22 -5.00 -28.38
CA PHE A 369 -0.59 -5.60 -29.56
C PHE A 369 0.43 -6.67 -29.12
N ALA A 370 0.48 -7.79 -29.85
CA ALA A 370 1.53 -8.78 -29.66
C ALA A 370 2.90 -8.11 -29.88
N SER A 371 3.83 -8.36 -28.95
CA SER A 371 5.19 -7.80 -29.01
C SER A 371 6.12 -8.57 -29.92
#